data_AF-A0A536ASP2-F1
#
_entry.id   AF-A0A536ASP2-F1
#
_cell.length_a   1.000
_cell.length_b   1.000
_cell.length_c   1.000
_cell.angle_alpha   90.00
_cell.angle_beta   90.00
_cell.angle_gamma   90.00
#
_symmetry.space_group_name_H-M   'P 1'
#
loop_
_entity.id
_entity.type
_entity.pdbx_description
1 polymer ?
#
loop_
_entity_poly.entity_id
_entity_poly.type
_entity_poly.pdbx_seq_one_letter_code
_entity_poly.pdbx_strand_id
1 'polypeptide(L)'
;MRIFRCPRCRAEDISADAHPTRVLDNGVERPVFVCRNCYRAAELEFRIASQTGDVGYVPLAIRDGLRQLRDFYRARLAEDDDERVRAALAEVERRLAIDVV
;
A
#
# COMPACT_ATOMS: atom_id res chain seq x y z
N MET A 1 -10.87 -14.42 9.37
CA MET A 1 -10.41 -13.02 9.37
C MET A 1 -9.09 -12.80 10.08
N ARG A 2 -7.98 -12.73 9.34
CA ARG A 2 -6.71 -12.21 9.85
C ARG A 2 -6.76 -10.68 9.83
N ILE A 3 -6.79 -10.04 11.00
CA ILE A 3 -6.85 -8.57 11.11
C ILE A 3 -5.55 -7.99 10.55
N PHE A 4 -5.65 -7.22 9.47
CA PHE A 4 -4.51 -6.48 8.93
C PHE A 4 -4.44 -5.09 9.57
N ARG A 5 -3.40 -4.85 10.37
CA ARG A 5 -3.23 -3.62 11.15
C ARG A 5 -2.29 -2.64 10.46
N CYS A 6 -2.56 -1.35 10.59
CA CYS A 6 -1.61 -0.32 10.17
C CYS A 6 -0.31 -0.46 10.98
N PRO A 7 0.86 -0.61 10.35
CA PRO A 7 2.13 -0.74 11.07
C PRO A 7 2.52 0.55 11.81
N ARG A 8 2.00 1.72 11.37
CA ARG A 8 2.28 3.03 11.97
C ARG A 8 1.41 3.31 13.20
N CYS A 9 0.08 3.38 13.03
CA CYS A 9 -0.84 3.83 14.08
C CYS A 9 -1.59 2.69 14.79
N ARG A 10 -1.35 1.43 14.40
CA ARG A 10 -2.02 0.24 14.92
C ARG A 10 -3.54 0.17 14.68
N ALA A 11 -4.11 1.07 13.87
CA ALA A 11 -5.49 0.97 13.41
C ALA A 11 -5.77 -0.44 12.89
N GLU A 12 -6.87 -1.01 13.37
CA GLU A 12 -7.27 -2.37 13.04
C GLU A 12 -8.02 -2.43 11.73
N ASP A 13 -7.87 -3.57 11.05
CA ASP A 13 -8.60 -3.94 9.85
C ASP A 13 -8.64 -2.86 8.76
N ILE A 14 -7.45 -2.45 8.34
CA ILE A 14 -7.29 -1.47 7.25
C ILE A 14 -7.37 -2.15 5.88
N SER A 15 -7.84 -3.39 5.81
CA SER A 15 -7.75 -4.28 4.64
C SER A 15 -8.42 -3.68 3.40
N ALA A 16 -9.47 -2.87 3.54
CA ALA A 16 -10.16 -2.20 2.44
C ALA A 16 -9.70 -0.74 2.20
N ASP A 17 -8.91 -0.18 3.13
CA ASP A 17 -8.41 1.21 3.12
C ASP A 17 -6.88 1.26 3.12
N ALA A 18 -6.24 0.18 2.66
CA ALA A 18 -4.80 0.05 2.56
C ALA A 18 -4.26 1.02 1.51
N HIS A 19 -3.13 1.64 1.82
CA HIS A 19 -2.40 2.52 0.92
C HIS A 19 -0.95 2.04 0.83
N PRO A 20 -0.42 1.81 -0.38
CA PRO A 20 0.94 1.35 -0.56
C PRO A 20 1.90 2.51 -0.28
N THR A 21 2.90 2.24 0.53
CA THR A 21 4.03 3.12 0.80
C THR A 21 5.27 2.26 0.95
N ARG A 22 6.40 2.87 1.27
CA ARG A 22 7.68 2.18 1.38
C ARG A 22 8.37 2.56 2.68
N VAL A 23 9.23 1.68 3.16
CA VAL A 23 10.16 1.96 4.25
C VAL A 23 11.56 1.57 3.79
N LEU A 24 12.57 2.20 4.38
CA LEU A 24 13.94 1.71 4.29
C LEU A 24 14.23 0.86 5.52
N ASP A 25 14.46 -0.43 5.32
CA ASP A 25 14.91 -1.38 6.34
C ASP A 25 16.37 -1.71 6.05
N ASN A 26 17.30 -1.20 6.89
CA ASN A 26 18.74 -1.36 6.71
C ASN A 26 19.25 -0.95 5.31
N GLY A 27 18.72 0.16 4.78
CA GLY A 27 19.05 0.67 3.45
C GLY A 27 18.33 -0.03 2.30
N VAL A 28 17.51 -1.05 2.58
CA VAL A 28 16.73 -1.77 1.56
C VAL A 28 15.29 -1.26 1.55
N GLU A 29 14.81 -0.85 0.37
CA GLU A 29 13.42 -0.48 0.16
C GLU A 29 12.50 -1.70 0.33
N ARG A 30 11.46 -1.54 1.16
CA ARG A 30 10.41 -2.54 1.33
C ARG A 30 9.02 -1.92 1.21
N PRO A 31 8.12 -2.52 0.41
CA PRO A 31 6.73 -2.07 0.36
C PRO A 31 6.01 -2.41 1.67
N VAL A 32 5.19 -1.48 2.13
CA VAL A 32 4.27 -1.69 3.26
C VAL A 32 2.92 -1.07 2.96
N PHE A 33 1.88 -1.56 3.62
CA PHE A 33 0.53 -1.01 3.51
C PHE A 33 0.14 -0.31 4.81
N VAL A 34 -0.27 0.95 4.71
CA VAL A 34 -0.71 1.77 5.83
C VAL A 34 -2.16 2.21 5.64
N CYS A 35 -2.82 2.69 6.69
CA CYS A 35 -4.15 3.28 6.53
C CYS A 35 -4.07 4.63 5.79
N ARG A 36 -5.19 5.04 5.20
CA ARG A 36 -5.36 6.35 4.54
C ARG A 36 -4.80 7.53 5.33
N ASN A 37 -5.07 7.56 6.64
CA ASN A 37 -4.64 8.66 7.52
C ASN A 37 -3.12 8.71 7.73
N CYS A 38 -2.44 7.57 7.58
CA CYS A 38 -1.01 7.45 7.78
C CYS A 38 -0.19 7.59 6.49
N TYR A 39 -0.82 7.46 5.31
CA TYR A 39 -0.14 7.46 4.02
C TYR A 39 0.81 8.65 3.82
N ARG A 40 0.32 9.89 3.99
CA ARG A 40 1.15 11.09 3.78
C ARG A 40 2.35 11.15 4.72
N ALA A 41 2.15 10.76 5.97
CA ALA A 41 3.22 10.75 6.97
C ALA A 41 4.25 9.65 6.69
N ALA A 42 3.80 8.46 6.29
CA ALA A 42 4.68 7.35 5.92
C ALA A 42 5.52 7.66 4.68
N GLU A 43 4.93 8.26 3.63
CA GLU A 43 5.69 8.70 2.45
C GLU A 43 6.71 9.80 2.78
N LEU A 44 6.39 10.70 3.71
CA LEU A 44 7.34 11.72 4.17
C LEU A 44 8.52 11.07 4.93
N GLU A 45 8.24 10.13 5.81
CA GLU A 45 9.29 9.39 6.52
C GLU A 45 10.18 8.59 5.58
N PHE A 46 9.60 7.94 4.57
CA PHE A 46 10.37 7.25 3.54
C PHE A 46 11.31 8.20 2.80
N ARG A 47 10.83 9.41 2.44
CA ARG A 47 11.66 10.44 1.83
C ARG A 47 12.81 10.87 2.75
N ILE A 48 12.52 11.14 4.02
CA ILE A 48 13.53 11.56 5.01
C ILE A 48 14.58 10.45 5.20
N ALA A 49 14.13 9.20 5.34
CA ALA A 49 15.02 8.04 5.47
C ALA A 49 15.93 7.89 4.24
N SER A 50 15.36 8.05 3.04
CA SER A 50 16.12 7.98 1.78
C SER A 50 17.22 9.04 1.73
N GLN A 51 16.86 10.29 2.04
CA GLN A 51 17.83 11.40 2.09
C GLN A 51 18.92 11.17 3.15
N THR A 52 18.55 10.67 4.32
CA THR A 52 19.49 10.42 5.42
C THR A 52 20.43 9.25 5.13
N GLY A 53 19.93 8.23 4.42
CA GLY A 53 20.70 7.05 4.03
C GLY A 53 21.47 7.19 2.72
N ASP A 54 21.49 8.38 2.11
CA ASP A 54 22.04 8.63 0.77
C ASP A 54 21.49 7.66 -0.30
N VAL A 55 20.22 7.29 -0.14
CA VAL A 55 19.45 6.48 -1.10
C VAL A 55 18.59 7.43 -1.92
N GLY A 56 18.68 7.34 -3.25
CA GLY A 56 17.89 8.18 -4.14
C GLY A 56 16.37 8.02 -3.90
N TYR A 57 15.68 9.12 -3.58
CA TYR A 57 14.22 9.11 -3.43
C TYR A 57 13.52 9.30 -4.77
N VAL A 58 12.59 8.40 -5.09
CA VAL A 58 11.64 8.54 -6.21
C VAL A 58 10.22 8.25 -5.72
N PRO A 59 9.23 9.11 -6.02
CA PRO A 59 7.82 8.81 -5.73
C PRO A 59 7.38 7.48 -6.36
N LEU A 60 6.51 6.74 -5.68
CA LEU A 60 6.00 5.48 -6.21
C LEU A 60 5.15 5.78 -7.44
N ALA A 61 5.46 5.11 -8.56
CA ALA A 61 4.64 5.24 -9.75
C ALA A 61 3.22 4.75 -9.44
N ILE A 62 2.22 5.54 -9.84
CA ILE A 62 0.80 5.26 -9.53
C ILE A 62 0.42 3.83 -9.94
N ARG A 63 0.87 3.38 -11.11
CA ARG A 63 0.56 2.02 -11.61
C ARG A 63 1.19 0.92 -10.78
N ASP A 64 2.39 1.13 -10.24
CA ASP A 64 3.04 0.14 -9.39
C ASP A 64 2.35 0.06 -8.03
N GLY A 65 1.93 1.21 -7.47
CA GLY A 65 1.07 1.24 -6.30
C GLY A 65 -0.26 0.50 -6.51
N LEU A 66 -0.91 0.71 -7.67
CA LEU A 66 -2.14 -0.01 -8.02
C LEU A 66 -1.91 -1.52 -8.18
N ARG A 67 -0.80 -1.96 -8.78
CA ARG A 67 -0.45 -3.40 -8.88
C ARG A 67 -0.23 -4.01 -7.50
N GLN A 68 0.50 -3.33 -6.61
CA GLN A 68 0.70 -3.78 -5.24
C GLN A 68 -0.63 -3.92 -4.48
N LEU A 69 -1.55 -2.95 -4.63
CA LEU A 69 -2.88 -3.01 -4.03
C LEU A 69 -3.71 -4.18 -4.57
N ARG A 70 -3.70 -4.41 -5.88
CA ARG A 70 -4.40 -5.54 -6.51
C ARG A 70 -3.92 -6.86 -5.91
N ASP A 71 -2.61 -7.05 -5.83
CA ASP A 71 -2.02 -8.29 -5.35
C ASP A 71 -2.30 -8.49 -3.85
N PHE A 72 -2.26 -7.40 -3.06
CA PHE A 72 -2.67 -7.41 -1.66
C PHE A 72 -4.14 -7.79 -1.48
N TYR A 73 -5.08 -7.19 -2.21
CA TYR A 73 -6.50 -7.49 -2.08
C TYR A 73 -6.84 -8.91 -2.54
N ARG A 74 -6.19 -9.42 -3.59
CA ARG A 74 -6.34 -10.84 -4.00
C ARG A 74 -5.88 -11.79 -2.91
N ALA A 75 -4.74 -11.52 -2.28
CA ALA A 75 -4.27 -12.31 -1.15
C ALA A 75 -5.22 -12.22 0.06
N ARG A 76 -5.88 -11.06 0.26
CA ARG A 76 -6.90 -10.89 1.30
C ARG A 76 -8.15 -11.69 1.04
N LEU A 77 -8.69 -11.64 -0.16
CA LEU A 77 -9.88 -12.42 -0.56
C LEU A 77 -9.65 -13.93 -0.54
N ALA A 78 -8.40 -14.37 -0.75
CA ALA A 78 -8.05 -15.78 -0.61
C ALA A 78 -8.12 -16.29 0.85
N GLU A 79 -7.93 -15.41 1.84
CA GLU A 79 -8.04 -15.75 3.26
C GLU A 79 -9.43 -15.48 3.85
N ASP A 80 -10.14 -14.46 3.35
CA ASP A 80 -11.46 -14.07 3.84
C ASP A 80 -12.27 -13.34 2.76
N ASP A 81 -13.49 -13.79 2.53
CA ASP A 81 -14.35 -13.26 1.47
C ASP A 81 -15.09 -11.97 1.92
N ASP A 82 -14.33 -10.89 2.06
CA ASP A 82 -14.81 -9.59 2.52
C ASP A 82 -15.30 -8.71 1.35
N GLU A 83 -16.58 -8.31 1.40
CA GLU A 83 -17.22 -7.45 0.39
C GLU A 83 -16.51 -6.11 0.20
N ARG A 84 -15.99 -5.50 1.28
CA ARG A 84 -15.28 -4.21 1.21
C ARG A 84 -13.97 -4.36 0.45
N VAL A 85 -13.25 -5.46 0.68
CA VAL A 85 -12.02 -5.79 -0.03
C VAL A 85 -12.32 -6.09 -1.50
N ARG A 86 -13.43 -6.79 -1.79
CA ARG A 86 -13.87 -7.05 -3.17
C ARG A 86 -14.18 -5.77 -3.93
N ALA A 87 -14.90 -4.84 -3.31
CA ALA A 87 -15.19 -3.53 -3.88
C ALA A 87 -13.91 -2.72 -4.14
N ALA A 88 -12.95 -2.74 -3.19
CA ALA A 88 -11.66 -2.07 -3.34
C ALA A 88 -10.81 -2.67 -4.47
N LEU A 89 -10.81 -4.01 -4.62
CA LEU A 89 -10.14 -4.71 -5.71
C LEU A 89 -10.74 -4.32 -7.07
N ALA A 90 -12.08 -4.33 -7.20
CA ALA A 90 -12.75 -3.97 -8.43
C ALA A 90 -12.39 -2.53 -8.86
N GLU A 91 -12.32 -1.58 -7.92
CA GLU A 91 -11.89 -0.22 -8.21
C GLU A 91 -10.44 -0.14 -8.70
N VAL A 92 -9.52 -0.85 -8.05
CA VAL A 92 -8.12 -0.91 -8.49
C VAL A 92 -7.98 -1.52 -9.88
N GLU A 93 -8.71 -2.60 -10.16
CA GLU A 93 -8.70 -3.26 -11.47
C GLU A 93 -9.29 -2.36 -12.57
N ARG A 94 -10.38 -1.63 -12.29
CA ARG A 94 -10.91 -0.61 -13.19
C ARG A 94 -9.86 0.44 -13.53
N ARG A 95 -9.20 1.00 -12.52
CA ARG A 95 -8.17 2.04 -12.73
C ARG A 95 -6.97 1.54 -13.52
N LEU A 96 -6.56 0.28 -13.31
CA LEU A 96 -5.48 -0.33 -14.07
C LEU A 96 -5.82 -0.52 -15.56
N ALA A 97 -7.10 -0.61 -15.91
CA ALA A 97 -7.58 -0.82 -17.28
C ALA A 97 -7.71 0.47 -18.12
N ILE A 98 -7.72 1.66 -17.49
CA ILE A 98 -7.95 2.96 -18.18
C ILE A 98 -6.87 3.27 -19.23
N ASP A 99 -5.64 2.80 -19.03
CA ASP A 99 -4.48 3.09 -19.88
C ASP A 99 -4.09 1.88 -20.79
N VAL A 100 -5.04 1.03 -21.16
CA VAL A 100 -4.82 -0.06 -22.15
C VAL A 100 -5.34 0.34 -23.55
N VAL A 101 -5.67 1.62 -23.74
CA VAL A 101 -6.19 2.19 -24.99
C VAL A 101 -5.23 3.24 -25.54
#